data_AF-A0A352Z6B2-F1
#
_entry.id   AF-A0A352Z6B2-F1
#
_cell.length_a   1.000
_cell.length_b   1.000
_cell.length_c   1.000
_cell.angle_alpha   90.00
_cell.angle_beta   90.00
_cell.angle_gamma   90.00
#
_symmetry.space_group_name_H-M   'P 1'
#
loop_
_entity.id
_entity.type
_entity.pdbx_description
1 polymer ?
#
loop_
_entity_poly.entity_id
_entity_poly.type
_entity_poly.pdbx_seq_one_letter_code
_entity_poly.pdbx_strand_id
1 'polypeptide(L)' 'MEGNKIYSSTLADIYLQQGYVEKAIEIYKELVKRKPENALYRKRLMILKKEIKEHGRRPPLSDIIKKQLW' A
#
# COMPACT_ATOMS: atom_id res chain seq x y z
N MET A 1 19.84 -13.19 -15.19
CA MET A 1 19.03 -14.24 -14.53
C MET A 1 17.97 -13.51 -13.73
N GLU A 2 16.74 -13.45 -14.24
CA GLU A 2 15.62 -12.79 -13.55
C GLU A 2 15.41 -13.54 -12.22
N GLY A 3 15.89 -12.97 -11.11
CA GLY A 3 15.74 -13.58 -9.79
C GLY A 3 14.26 -13.80 -9.54
N ASN A 4 13.85 -15.06 -9.39
CA ASN A 4 12.46 -15.44 -9.21
C ASN A 4 11.90 -14.75 -7.96
N LYS A 5 11.25 -13.59 -8.15
CA LYS A 5 10.84 -12.72 -7.04
C LYS A 5 9.75 -13.44 -6.26
N ILE A 6 10.04 -13.79 -5.01
CA ILE A 6 9.12 -14.50 -4.15
C ILE A 6 8.11 -13.49 -3.61
N TYR A 7 6.85 -13.68 -3.98
CA TYR A 7 5.73 -12.92 -3.42
C TYR A 7 5.06 -13.76 -2.35
N SER A 8 5.07 -13.28 -1.11
CA SER A 8 4.41 -13.92 0.03
C SER A 8 3.76 -12.87 0.93
N SER A 9 2.72 -13.26 1.65
CA SER A 9 2.09 -12.39 2.65
C SER A 9 3.09 -12.00 3.74
N THR A 10 3.94 -12.93 4.17
CA THR A 10 5.01 -12.66 5.14
C THR A 10 5.95 -11.55 4.68
N LEU A 11 6.39 -11.58 3.41
CA LEU A 11 7.24 -10.51 2.88
C LEU A 11 6.52 -9.17 2.84
N ALA A 12 5.23 -9.16 2.47
CA ALA A 12 4.43 -7.95 2.51
C ALA A 12 4.31 -7.40 3.93
N ASP A 13 4.09 -8.26 4.92
CA ASP A 13 3.96 -7.86 6.32
C ASP A 13 5.28 -7.30 6.87
N ILE A 14 6.43 -7.86 6.48
CA ILE A 14 7.76 -7.30 6.81
C ILE A 14 7.91 -5.87 6.25
N TYR A 15 7.50 -5.64 5.00
CA TYR A 15 7.53 -4.30 4.41
C TYR A 15 6.59 -3.33 5.15
N LEU A 16 5.43 -3.79 5.61
CA LEU A 16 4.52 -2.97 6.42
C LEU A 16 5.15 -2.59 7.76
N GLN A 17 5.80 -3.53 8.45
CA GLN A 17 6.50 -3.26 9.71
C GLN A 17 7.63 -2.23 9.55
N GLN A 18 8.26 -2.17 8.38
CA GLN A 18 9.30 -1.20 8.05
C GLN A 18 8.73 0.15 7.53
N GLY A 19 7.41 0.28 7.41
CA GLY A 19 6.75 1.48 6.87
C GLY A 19 6.76 1.56 5.34
N TYR A 20 7.27 0.55 4.63
CA TYR A 20 7.28 0.49 3.17
C TYR A 20 5.93 0.01 2.61
N VAL A 21 4.86 0.77 2.88
CA VAL A 21 3.49 0.42 2.52
C VAL A 21 3.30 0.21 1.01
N GLU A 22 3.96 1.01 0.18
CA GLU A 22 3.88 0.89 -1.27
C GLU A 22 4.42 -0.45 -1.78
N LYS A 23 5.57 -0.90 -1.24
CA LYS A 23 6.16 -2.20 -1.59
C LYS A 23 5.26 -3.37 -1.15
N ALA A 24 4.65 -3.25 0.03
CA ALA A 24 3.68 -4.25 0.48
C ALA A 24 2.46 -4.33 -0.46
N ILE A 25 1.97 -3.18 -0.94
CA ILE A 25 0.87 -3.13 -1.93
C ILE A 25 1.27 -3.82 -3.24
N GLU A 26 2.48 -3.61 -3.74
CA GLU A 26 2.96 -4.32 -4.94
C GLU A 26 2.95 -5.84 -4.76
N ILE A 27 3.37 -6.32 -3.59
CA ILE A 27 3.34 -7.75 -3.30
C ILE A 27 1.90 -8.27 -3.25
N TYR A 28 1.01 -7.58 -2.53
CA TYR A 28 -0.39 -7.99 -2.48
C TYR A 28 -1.08 -7.91 -3.85
N LYS A 29 -0.70 -7.00 -4.75
CA LYS A 29 -1.16 -7.00 -6.15
C LYS A 29 -0.76 -8.28 -6.87
N GLU A 30 0.50 -8.69 -6.76
CA GLU A 30 0.99 -9.92 -7.40
C GLU A 30 0.38 -11.19 -6.78
N LEU A 31 0.17 -11.22 -5.47
CA LEU A 31 -0.54 -12.31 -4.81
C LEU A 31 -1.99 -12.45 -5.28
N VAL A 32 -2.71 -11.34 -5.47
CA VAL A 32 -4.07 -11.35 -6.02
C VAL A 32 -4.08 -11.82 -7.48
N LYS A 33 -3.10 -11.41 -8.30
CA LYS A 33 -3.00 -11.90 -9.69
C LYS A 33 -2.78 -13.41 -9.75
N ARG A 34 -1.95 -13.95 -8.85
CA ARG A 34 -1.59 -15.37 -8.81
C ARG A 34 -2.66 -16.26 -8.18
N LYS A 35 -3.37 -15.74 -7.16
CA LYS A 35 -4.42 -16.45 -6.43
C LYS A 35 -5.66 -15.56 -6.33
N PRO A 36 -6.37 -15.32 -7.44
CA PRO A 36 -7.50 -14.42 -7.47
C PRO A 36 -8.62 -14.88 -6.54
N GLU A 37 -8.81 -16.19 -6.34
CA GLU A 37 -9.81 -16.78 -5.44
C GLU A 37 -9.57 -16.44 -3.96
N ASN A 38 -8.33 -16.08 -3.60
CA ASN A 38 -7.98 -15.78 -2.21
C ASN A 38 -8.52 -14.39 -1.80
N ALA A 39 -9.68 -14.40 -1.16
CA ALA A 39 -10.35 -13.20 -0.67
C ALA A 39 -9.51 -12.42 0.36
N LEU A 40 -8.63 -13.09 1.11
CA LEU A 40 -7.76 -12.43 2.10
C LEU A 40 -6.79 -11.45 1.43
N TYR A 41 -6.18 -11.85 0.31
CA TYR A 41 -5.24 -10.98 -0.42
C TYR A 41 -5.93 -9.76 -1.01
N ARG A 42 -7.13 -9.95 -1.56
CA ARG A 42 -7.95 -8.84 -2.07
C ARG A 42 -8.33 -7.85 -0.95
N LYS A 43 -8.77 -8.38 0.20
CA LYS A 43 -9.13 -7.57 1.37
C LYS A 43 -7.93 -6.77 1.89
N ARG A 44 -6.76 -7.42 2.04
CA ARG A 44 -5.52 -6.75 2.46
C ARG A 44 -5.12 -5.64 1.48
N LEU A 45 -5.12 -5.93 0.17
CA LEU A 45 -4.81 -4.93 -0.85
C LEU A 45 -5.75 -3.71 -0.79
N MET A 46 -7.05 -3.94 -0.58
CA MET A 46 -8.04 -2.87 -0.47
C MET A 46 -7.80 -1.98 0.76
N ILE A 47 -7.53 -2.57 1.92
CA ILE A 47 -7.23 -1.83 3.16
C ILE A 47 -6.00 -0.96 2.98
N LEU A 48 -4.89 -1.53 2.49
CA LEU A 48 -3.63 -0.81 2.30
C LEU A 48 -3.76 0.36 1.31
N LYS A 49 -4.52 0.17 0.22
CA LYS A 49 -4.80 1.26 -0.73
C LYS A 49 -5.61 2.40 -0.08
N LYS A 50 -6.55 2.06 0.81
CA LYS A 50 -7.34 3.07 1.53
C LYS A 50 -6.45 3.86 2.49
N GLU A 51 -5.58 3.18 3.23
CA GLU A 51 -4.63 3.83 4.16
C GLU A 51 -3.73 4.84 3.45
N ILE A 52 -3.14 4.48 2.31
CA ILE A 52 -2.33 5.44 1.52
C ILE A 52 -3.16 6.64 1.04
N LYS A 53 -4.39 6.40 0.59
CA LYS A 53 -5.28 7.48 0.13
C LYS A 53 -5.62 8.47 1.24
N GLU A 54 -5.85 7.97 2.45
CA GLU A 54 -6.16 8.81 3.61
C GLU A 54 -4.92 9.54 4.15
N HIS A 55 -3.74 8.90 4.13
CA HIS A 55 -2.48 9.56 4.48
C HIS A 55 -2.05 10.63 3.45
N GLY A 56 -2.27 10.39 2.15
CA GLY A 56 -2.03 11.36 1.08
C GLY A 56 -3.08 12.47 0.99
N ARG A 57 -4.19 12.37 1.74
CA ARG A 57 -5.27 13.37 1.77
C ARG A 57 -5.07 14.50 2.76
N ARG A 58 -3.99 14.49 3.56
CA ARG A 58 -3.65 15.66 4.36
C ARG A 58 -3.25 16.78 3.40
N PRO A 59 -4.02 17.88 3.29
CA PRO A 59 -3.60 18.99 2.45
C PRO A 59 -2.21 19.42 2.93
N PRO A 60 -1.24 19.63 2.02
CA PRO A 60 0.07 20.11 2.42
C PRO A 60 -0.11 21.40 3.22
N LEU A 61 0.74 21.60 4.23
CA LEU A 61 0.64 22.75 5.14
C LEU A 61 0.54 24.09 4.38
N SER A 62 1.11 24.14 3.16
CA SER A 62 0.98 25.24 2.20
C SER A 62 -0.45 25.64 1.86
N ASP A 63 -1.37 24.67 1.75
CA ASP A 63 -2.78 24.93 1.44
C ASP A 63 -3.57 25.42 2.66
N ILE A 64 -3.15 25.02 3.85
CA ILE A 64 -3.75 25.49 5.12
C ILE A 64 -3.33 26.94 5.40
N ILE A 65 -2.05 27.26 5.20
CA ILE A 65 -1.51 28.61 5.44
C ILE A 65 -2.12 29.64 4.49
N LYS A 66 -2.34 29.29 3.21
CA LYS A 66 -2.99 30.19 2.23
C LYS A 66 -4.42 30.56 2.60
N LYS A 67 -5.17 29.67 3.25
CA LYS A 67 -6.57 29.91 3.67
C LYS A 67 -6.71 30.80 4.91
N GLN A 68 -5.64 31.01 5.67
CA GLN A 68 -5.64 31.85 6.88
C GLN A 68 -5.18 33.29 6.60
N LEU A 69 -4.67 33.55 5.40
CA LEU A 69 -4.14 34.84 4.97
C LEU A 69 -5.05 35.56 3.97
N TRP A 70 -6.22 34.99 3.66
CA TRP A 70 -7.29 35.59 2.85
C TRP A 70 -8.62 35.48 3.59
#